data_AF-M9LL22-F1
#
_entry.id   AF-M9LL22-F1
#
_cell.length_a   1.000
_cell.length_b   1.000
_cell.length_c   1.000
_cell.angle_alpha   90.00
_cell.angle_beta   90.00
_cell.angle_gamma   90.00
#
_symmetry.space_group_name_H-M   'P 1'
#
loop_
_entity.id
_entity.type
_entity.pdbx_description
1 polymer ?
#
loop_
_entity_poly.entity_id
_entity_poly.type
_entity_poly.pdbx_seq_one_letter_code
_entity_poly.pdbx_strand_id
1 'polypeptide(L)' 'MKWHWGFDDPAKAVGTEEEIMAQFREVRDAIKARIECFLAEGK' A
#
# COMPACT_ATOMS: atom_id res chain seq x y z
N MET A 1 -11.16 18.22 0.42
CA MET A 1 -11.66 16.84 0.25
C MET A 1 -10.63 15.91 0.86
N LYS A 2 -11.01 15.04 1.81
CA LYS A 2 -10.11 14.02 2.36
C LYS A 2 -10.41 12.70 1.63
N TRP A 3 -9.36 12.05 1.13
CA TRP A 3 -9.47 10.75 0.48
C TRP A 3 -8.98 9.68 1.45
N HIS A 4 -9.78 8.63 1.63
CA HIS A 4 -9.41 7.45 2.41
C HIS A 4 -9.26 6.29 1.44
N TRP A 5 -8.03 5.78 1.24
CA TRP A 5 -7.74 4.71 0.28
C TRP A 5 -7.65 3.32 0.89
N GLY A 6 -7.58 3.21 2.23
CA GLY A 6 -7.77 1.94 2.94
C GLY A 6 -6.74 0.86 2.60
N PHE A 7 -5.46 1.12 2.89
CA PHE A 7 -4.43 0.09 2.81
C PHE A 7 -4.38 -0.74 4.09
N ASP A 8 -4.03 -2.01 3.94
CA ASP A 8 -3.73 -2.87 5.08
C ASP A 8 -2.49 -2.36 5.83
N ASP A 9 -2.48 -2.57 7.15
CA ASP A 9 -1.36 -2.18 8.01
C ASP A 9 -0.31 -3.31 8.04
N PRO A 10 0.82 -3.16 7.32
CA PRO A 10 1.82 -4.22 7.25
C PRO A 10 2.54 -4.44 8.59
N ALA A 11 2.41 -3.54 9.57
CA ALA A 11 2.94 -3.77 10.91
C ALA A 11 2.16 -4.84 11.69
N LYS A 12 0.97 -5.22 11.21
CA LYS A 12 0.18 -6.33 11.76
C LYS A 12 0.48 -7.68 11.10
N ALA A 13 1.39 -7.70 10.12
CA ALA A 13 1.85 -8.94 9.51
C ALA A 13 2.39 -9.90 10.58
N VAL A 14 2.02 -11.17 10.49
CA VAL A 14 2.56 -12.24 11.33
C VAL A 14 3.00 -13.38 10.42
N GLY A 15 4.15 -13.97 10.70
CA GLY A 15 4.76 -14.99 9.84
C GLY A 15 6.27 -14.98 9.94
N THR A 16 6.93 -15.55 8.94
CA THR A 16 8.39 -15.42 8.78
C THR A 16 8.79 -14.00 8.40
N GLU A 17 10.07 -13.66 8.52
CA GLU A 17 10.59 -12.36 8.09
C GLU A 17 10.30 -12.10 6.61
N GLU A 18 10.38 -13.14 5.78
CA GLU A 18 10.07 -13.05 4.35
C GLU A 18 8.60 -12.72 4.09
N GLU A 19 7.68 -13.33 4.85
CA GLU A 19 6.24 -13.09 4.75
C GLU A 19 5.88 -11.67 5.22
N ILE A 20 6.46 -11.22 6.33
CA ILE A 20 6.31 -9.85 6.82
C ILE A 20 6.83 -8.87 5.77
N MET A 21 8.05 -9.07 5.28
CA MET A 21 8.64 -8.20 4.26
C MET A 21 7.89 -8.23 2.93
N ALA A 22 7.27 -9.35 2.57
CA ALA A 22 6.39 -9.44 1.42
C ALA A 22 5.16 -8.54 1.59
N GLN A 23 4.50 -8.57 2.74
CA GLN A 23 3.34 -7.71 3.02
C GLN A 23 3.70 -6.22 3.01
N PHE A 24 4.85 -5.83 3.56
CA PHE A 24 5.36 -4.46 3.45
C PHE A 24 5.55 -4.01 2.00
N ARG A 25 6.14 -4.89 1.16
CA ARG A 25 6.34 -4.60 -0.27
C ARG A 25 5.01 -4.46 -1.01
N GLU A 26 4.05 -5.32 -0.71
CA GLU A 26 2.71 -5.29 -1.33
C GLU A 26 1.98 -3.99 -1.02
N VAL A 27 1.93 -3.58 0.25
CA VAL A 27 1.28 -2.31 0.64
C VAL A 27 1.98 -1.11 0.02
N ARG A 28 3.32 -1.09 0.00
CA ARG A 28 4.10 -0.03 -0.65
C ARG A 28 3.76 0.07 -2.15
N ASP A 29 3.69 -1.06 -2.84
CA ASP A 29 3.45 -1.08 -4.28
C ASP A 29 2.00 -0.69 -4.62
N ALA A 30 1.04 -1.06 -3.77
CA ALA A 30 -0.34 -0.61 -3.87
C ALA A 30 -0.47 0.93 -3.68
N ILE A 31 0.23 1.50 -2.70
CA ILE A 31 0.29 2.96 -2.49
C ILE A 31 0.88 3.65 -3.72
N LYS A 32 1.99 3.11 -4.25
CA LYS A 32 2.65 3.66 -5.44
C LYS A 32 1.70 3.69 -6.64
N ALA A 33 1.08 2.54 -6.95
CA ALA A 33 0.13 2.44 -8.07
C ALA A 33 -1.05 3.42 -7.90
N ARG A 34 -1.56 3.58 -6.67
CA ARG A 34 -2.66 4.50 -6.40
C ARG A 34 -2.30 5.96 -6.65
N ILE A 35 -1.07 6.36 -6.28
CA ILE A 35 -0.53 7.70 -6.53
C ILE A 35 -0.33 7.92 -8.03
N GLU A 36 0.24 6.93 -8.74
CA GLU A 36 0.41 7.00 -10.19
C GLU A 36 -0.92 7.19 -10.92
N CYS A 37 -1.95 6.41 -10.55
CA CYS A 37 -3.31 6.60 -11.08
C CYS A 37 -3.87 7.98 -10.75
N PHE A 38 -3.68 8.46 -9.51
CA PHE A 38 -4.16 9.78 -9.09
C PHE A 38 -3.55 10.91 -9.93
N LEU A 39 -2.23 10.85 -10.14
CA LEU A 39 -1.51 11.83 -10.98
C LEU A 39 -1.94 11.76 -12.45
N ALA A 40 -2.19 10.57 -12.98
CA ALA A 40 -2.64 10.38 -14.36
C ALA A 40 -4.08 10.86 -14.59
N GLU A 41 -4.97 10.67 -13.62
CA GLU A 41 -6.38 11.06 -13.71
C GLU A 41 -6.64 12.55 -13.37
N GLY A 42 -5.64 13.28 -12.87
CA GLY A 42 -5.72 14.72 -12.64
C GLY A 42 -6.74 15.16 -11.57
N LYS A 43 -7.05 14.28 -10.62
CA LYS A 43 -7.86 14.61 -9.43
C LYS A 43 -7.01 15.05 -8.26
#